data_AF-A0A7S1FVS1-F1
#
_entry.id   AF-A0A7S1FVS1-F1
#
_cell.length_a   1.000
_cell.length_b   1.000
_cell.length_c   1.000
_cell.angle_alpha   90.00
_cell.angle_beta   90.00
_cell.angle_gamma   90.00
#
_symmetry.space_group_name_H-M   'P 1'
#
loop_
_entity.id
_entity.type
_entity.pdbx_description
1 polymer ?
#
loop_
_entity_poly.entity_id
_entity_poly.type
_entity_poly.pdbx_seq_one_letter_code
_entity_poly.pdbx_strand_id
1 'polypeptide(L)'
;FAFGLNSKGQVVLHYASNKKFYIINEKECNDPTLIMQGDGNLVLYNAGQVLFKTNTSGNFGAYLSIENDGVVTVKSMERCALWSARPTDGCKAGSLKPNEKLQRGEYLCYGNYRFGVDRDGLLSRWNWGTGERLASVSPRKGGYAMMQNNGSLVLKQAGNHKILWTSRTGGDSGSVLFMMGPNESDLKIINYKGVTIWTM
;
A
#
# COMPACT_ATOMS: atom_id res chain seq x y z
N PHE A 1 -3.41 -3.48 10.93
CA PHE A 1 -3.96 -2.13 10.74
C PHE A 1 -5.05 -1.90 11.77
N ALA A 2 -5.31 -0.65 12.09
CA ALA A 2 -6.47 -0.25 12.87
C ALA A 2 -7.15 0.93 12.17
N PHE A 3 -8.47 0.87 12.09
CA PHE A 3 -9.31 1.94 11.57
C PHE A 3 -10.23 2.38 12.71
N GLY A 4 -10.40 3.68 12.89
CA GLY A 4 -11.21 4.20 13.98
C GLY A 4 -11.02 5.69 14.18
N LEU A 5 -11.31 6.16 15.39
CA LEU A 5 -11.19 7.57 15.76
C LEU A 5 -9.88 7.80 16.52
N ASN A 6 -9.18 8.90 16.21
CA ASN A 6 -8.05 9.37 17.04
C ASN A 6 -8.55 10.22 18.22
N SER A 7 -7.64 10.68 19.08
CA SER A 7 -7.97 11.54 20.24
C SER A 7 -8.54 12.92 19.88
N LYS A 8 -8.51 13.29 18.59
CA LYS A 8 -9.12 14.51 18.04
C LYS A 8 -10.47 14.24 17.36
N GLY A 9 -10.95 13.01 17.43
CA GLY A 9 -12.21 12.59 16.82
C GLY A 9 -12.19 12.50 15.29
N GLN A 10 -11.01 12.47 14.68
CA GLN A 10 -10.87 12.28 13.23
C GLN A 10 -10.91 10.79 12.89
N VAL A 11 -11.53 10.46 11.75
CA VAL A 11 -11.44 9.10 11.20
C VAL A 11 -10.04 8.87 10.68
N VAL A 12 -9.38 7.87 11.24
CA VAL A 12 -8.00 7.53 10.94
C VAL A 12 -7.87 6.07 10.57
N LEU A 13 -7.02 5.83 9.58
CA LEU A 13 -6.39 4.53 9.40
C LEU A 13 -4.98 4.63 9.95
N HIS A 14 -4.58 3.71 10.83
CA HIS A 14 -3.24 3.71 11.38
C HIS A 14 -2.63 2.33 11.49
N TYR A 15 -1.31 2.34 11.60
CA TYR A 15 -0.52 1.19 11.94
C TYR A 15 -0.37 1.14 13.47
N ALA A 16 -0.92 0.09 14.09
CA ALA A 16 -0.89 -0.09 15.54
C ALA A 16 0.54 -0.05 16.11
N SER A 17 1.55 -0.42 15.31
CA SER A 17 2.95 -0.46 15.72
C SER A 17 3.63 0.90 15.84
N ASN A 18 3.13 1.98 15.21
CA ASN A 18 3.87 3.24 15.16
C ASN A 18 3.06 4.53 15.34
N LYS A 19 1.75 4.42 15.60
CA LYS A 19 0.86 5.56 15.83
C LYS A 19 0.89 6.61 14.71
N LYS A 20 1.32 6.27 13.47
CA LYS A 20 1.12 7.14 12.31
C LYS A 20 -0.30 6.99 11.81
N PHE A 21 -1.02 8.12 11.75
CA PHE A 21 -2.41 8.19 11.35
C PHE A 21 -2.52 8.75 9.93
N TYR A 22 -3.30 8.09 9.08
CA TYR A 22 -3.84 8.67 7.85
C TYR A 22 -5.21 9.22 8.17
N ILE A 23 -5.34 10.53 8.05
CA ILE A 23 -6.58 11.25 8.31
C ILE A 23 -7.49 11.07 7.09
N ILE A 24 -8.57 10.32 7.26
CA ILE A 24 -9.61 10.10 6.23
C ILE A 24 -10.59 11.28 6.22
N ASN A 25 -10.74 11.97 7.34
CA ASN A 25 -11.50 13.20 7.47
C ASN A 25 -10.73 14.24 8.31
N GLU A 26 -10.57 15.44 7.78
CA GLU A 26 -9.76 16.50 8.42
C GLU A 26 -10.44 17.18 9.61
N LYS A 27 -11.76 17.03 9.76
CA LYS A 27 -12.54 17.76 10.76
C LYS A 27 -12.38 17.13 12.14
N GLU A 28 -11.84 17.90 13.08
CA GLU A 28 -11.81 17.54 14.49
C GLU A 28 -13.24 17.55 15.07
N CYS A 29 -13.51 16.62 15.98
CA CYS A 29 -14.85 16.34 16.49
C CYS A 29 -14.86 16.29 18.02
N ASN A 30 -15.88 16.88 18.63
CA ASN A 30 -16.03 16.96 20.08
C ASN A 30 -16.85 15.79 20.65
N ASP A 31 -17.72 15.19 19.83
CA ASP A 31 -18.49 13.99 20.18
C ASP A 31 -18.61 13.06 18.95
N PRO A 32 -17.49 12.46 18.51
CA PRO A 32 -17.45 11.65 17.31
C PRO A 32 -18.07 10.27 17.54
N THR A 33 -18.96 9.85 16.66
CA THR A 33 -19.43 8.45 16.59
C THR A 33 -19.26 7.93 15.18
N LEU A 34 -18.44 6.88 15.02
CA LEU A 34 -18.23 6.19 13.74
C LEU A 34 -18.94 4.85 13.78
N ILE A 35 -19.97 4.67 12.95
CA ILE A 35 -20.85 3.51 12.99
C ILE A 35 -21.06 2.89 11.61
N MET A 36 -20.89 1.56 11.54
CA MET A 36 -21.42 0.76 10.44
C MET A 36 -22.90 0.53 10.70
N GLN A 37 -23.75 1.19 9.93
CA GLN A 37 -25.20 1.18 10.13
C GLN A 37 -25.83 -0.05 9.48
N GLY A 38 -27.01 -0.43 9.96
CA GLY A 38 -27.75 -1.61 9.46
C GLY A 38 -28.18 -1.49 7.99
N ASP A 39 -28.27 -0.28 7.45
CA ASP A 39 -28.56 0.00 6.05
C ASP A 39 -27.35 -0.22 5.12
N GLY A 40 -26.19 -0.57 5.67
CA GLY A 40 -24.96 -0.82 4.92
C GLY A 40 -24.09 0.42 4.70
N ASN A 41 -24.37 1.53 5.39
CA ASN A 41 -23.55 2.76 5.30
C ASN A 41 -22.58 2.87 6.49
N LEU A 42 -21.34 3.27 6.23
CA LEU A 42 -20.40 3.66 7.30
C LEU A 42 -20.45 5.18 7.45
N VAL A 43 -20.84 5.66 8.64
CA VAL A 43 -21.13 7.08 8.89
C VAL A 43 -20.37 7.61 10.09
N LEU A 44 -19.74 8.77 9.92
CA LEU A 44 -19.19 9.58 11.00
C LEU A 44 -20.21 10.65 11.39
N TYR A 45 -20.62 10.61 12.65
CA TYR A 45 -21.37 11.66 13.31
C TYR A 45 -20.47 12.49 14.22
N ASN A 46 -20.82 13.76 14.41
CA ASN A 46 -20.32 14.60 15.50
C ASN A 46 -21.52 15.30 16.16
N ALA A 47 -21.78 14.98 17.43
CA ALA A 47 -22.96 15.47 18.15
C ALA A 47 -24.28 15.30 17.34
N GLY A 48 -24.47 14.12 16.75
CA GLY A 48 -25.65 13.78 15.93
C GLY A 48 -25.65 14.32 14.49
N GLN A 49 -24.70 15.17 14.10
CA GLN A 49 -24.57 15.66 12.72
C GLN A 49 -23.71 14.75 11.87
N VAL A 50 -24.17 14.38 10.67
CA VAL A 50 -23.37 13.60 9.72
C VAL A 50 -22.24 14.47 9.16
N LEU A 51 -21.00 14.03 9.35
CA LEU A 51 -19.81 14.69 8.80
C LEU A 51 -19.18 13.94 7.62
N PHE A 52 -19.32 12.61 7.60
CA PHE A 52 -18.84 11.76 6.51
C PHE A 52 -19.74 10.53 6.39
N LYS A 53 -19.92 10.04 5.16
CA LYS A 53 -20.62 8.78 4.86
C LYS A 53 -20.03 8.12 3.62
N THR A 54 -20.04 6.79 3.56
CA THR A 54 -19.54 6.02 2.40
C THR A 54 -20.50 6.00 1.22
N ASN A 55 -21.75 6.46 1.41
CA ASN A 55 -22.82 6.43 0.41
C ASN A 55 -23.13 5.01 -0.09
N THR A 56 -23.10 4.04 0.82
CA THR A 56 -23.37 2.62 0.53
C THR A 56 -24.72 2.14 1.11
N SER A 57 -25.60 3.07 1.50
CA SER A 57 -26.95 2.78 2.01
C SER A 57 -27.77 1.94 1.02
N GLY A 58 -28.58 1.01 1.53
CA GLY A 58 -29.36 0.05 0.75
C GLY A 58 -28.67 -1.31 0.59
N ASN A 59 -27.43 -1.44 1.06
CA ASN A 59 -26.67 -2.70 1.07
C ASN A 59 -26.73 -3.34 2.47
N PHE A 60 -27.93 -3.77 2.87
CA PHE A 60 -28.15 -4.38 4.19
C PHE A 60 -27.17 -5.54 4.45
N GLY A 61 -26.64 -5.61 5.67
CA GLY A 61 -25.63 -6.61 6.03
C GLY A 61 -24.23 -6.35 5.47
N ALA A 62 -23.99 -5.21 4.78
CA ALA A 62 -22.65 -4.80 4.44
C ALA A 62 -21.79 -4.62 5.71
N TYR A 63 -20.50 -4.87 5.58
CA TYR A 63 -19.55 -4.85 6.68
C TYR A 63 -18.26 -4.15 6.29
N LEU A 64 -17.58 -3.60 7.30
CA LEU A 64 -16.26 -3.01 7.14
C LEU A 64 -15.19 -4.10 7.20
N SER A 65 -14.24 -4.06 6.28
CA SER A 65 -13.07 -4.94 6.25
C SER A 65 -11.79 -4.12 6.09
N ILE A 66 -10.71 -4.59 6.70
CA ILE A 66 -9.38 -4.02 6.51
C ILE A 66 -8.49 -5.10 5.92
N GLU A 67 -7.94 -4.85 4.73
CA GLU A 67 -7.09 -5.78 4.01
C GLU A 67 -5.63 -5.68 4.46
N ASN A 68 -4.83 -6.68 4.11
CA ASN A 68 -3.42 -6.76 4.52
C ASN A 68 -2.55 -5.66 3.89
N ASP A 69 -3.00 -4.99 2.84
CA ASP A 69 -2.32 -3.84 2.24
C ASP A 69 -2.78 -2.49 2.86
N GLY A 70 -3.70 -2.54 3.83
CA GLY A 70 -4.21 -1.38 4.53
C GLY A 70 -5.43 -0.75 3.89
N VAL A 71 -5.96 -1.34 2.82
CA VAL A 71 -7.20 -0.84 2.22
C VAL A 71 -8.34 -1.12 3.19
N VAL A 72 -9.08 -0.07 3.54
CA VAL A 72 -10.33 -0.16 4.30
C VAL A 72 -11.47 -0.20 3.29
N THR A 73 -12.26 -1.27 3.30
CA THR A 73 -13.32 -1.50 2.31
C THR A 73 -14.64 -1.83 2.99
N VAL A 74 -15.71 -1.13 2.61
CA VAL A 74 -17.08 -1.56 2.89
C VAL A 74 -17.47 -2.60 1.83
N LYS A 75 -17.84 -3.81 2.27
CA LYS A 75 -18.20 -4.93 1.39
C LYS A 75 -19.66 -5.33 1.58
N SER A 76 -20.33 -5.72 0.51
CA SER A 76 -21.64 -6.39 0.59
C SER A 76 -21.52 -7.79 1.21
N MET A 77 -22.65 -8.44 1.51
CA MET A 77 -22.66 -9.83 1.99
C MET A 77 -22.02 -10.81 0.99
N GLU A 78 -22.15 -10.52 -0.31
CA GLU A 78 -21.54 -11.25 -1.42
C GLU A 78 -20.05 -10.93 -1.62
N ARG A 79 -19.45 -10.10 -0.74
CA ARG A 79 -18.04 -9.69 -0.74
C ARG A 79 -17.66 -8.71 -1.87
N CYS A 80 -18.64 -8.12 -2.54
CA CYS A 80 -18.42 -7.04 -3.50
C CYS A 80 -17.95 -5.77 -2.77
N ALA A 81 -16.89 -5.11 -3.28
CA ALA A 81 -16.43 -3.84 -2.72
C ALA A 81 -17.38 -2.70 -3.12
N LEU A 82 -17.98 -2.03 -2.13
CA LEU A 82 -18.94 -0.94 -2.33
C LEU A 82 -18.28 0.44 -2.17
N TRP A 83 -17.27 0.53 -1.30
CA TRP A 83 -16.45 1.72 -1.08
C TRP A 83 -15.09 1.32 -0.52
N SER A 84 -14.03 2.05 -0.86
CA SER A 84 -12.69 1.84 -0.28
C SER A 84 -11.97 3.15 0.01
N ALA A 85 -11.21 3.18 1.12
CA ALA A 85 -10.17 4.16 1.39
C ALA A 85 -8.80 3.49 1.46
N ARG A 86 -7.79 4.18 0.93
CA ARG A 86 -6.39 3.72 0.92
C ARG A 86 -5.51 4.69 1.72
N PRO A 87 -4.45 4.21 2.40
CA PRO A 87 -3.36 5.08 2.80
C PRO A 87 -2.84 5.89 1.60
N THR A 88 -2.68 7.20 1.74
CA THR A 88 -2.15 8.10 0.71
C THR A 88 -0.62 8.09 0.62
N ASP A 89 0.04 7.07 1.17
CA ASP A 89 1.51 6.97 1.23
C ASP A 89 2.15 6.39 -0.04
N GLY A 90 1.43 6.34 -1.16
CA GLY A 90 1.95 5.82 -2.43
C GLY A 90 1.91 4.29 -2.55
N CYS A 91 1.12 3.61 -1.70
CA CYS A 91 0.93 2.17 -1.79
C CYS A 91 0.26 1.71 -3.09
N LYS A 92 0.94 0.81 -3.80
CA LYS A 92 0.41 -0.01 -4.88
C LYS A 92 0.23 -1.45 -4.42
N ALA A 93 -0.56 -2.21 -5.17
CA ALA A 93 -0.74 -3.65 -4.97
C ALA A 93 0.63 -4.33 -4.84
N GLY A 94 0.73 -5.43 -4.08
CA GLY A 94 1.98 -6.13 -3.76
C GLY A 94 2.68 -6.82 -4.93
N SER A 95 2.46 -6.41 -6.18
CA SER A 95 3.13 -6.93 -7.36
C SER A 95 3.49 -5.83 -8.36
N LEU A 96 4.60 -6.00 -9.07
CA LEU A 96 5.01 -5.15 -10.20
C LEU A 96 5.18 -6.03 -11.45
N LYS A 97 4.28 -5.86 -12.42
CA LYS A 97 4.25 -6.64 -13.67
C LYS A 97 5.25 -6.11 -14.71
N PRO A 98 5.58 -6.89 -15.76
CA PRO A 98 6.38 -6.41 -16.88
C PRO A 98 5.95 -5.04 -17.40
N ASN A 99 6.93 -4.16 -17.57
CA ASN A 99 6.82 -2.75 -17.98
C ASN A 99 6.14 -1.80 -16.98
N GLU A 100 5.73 -2.27 -15.80
CA GLU A 100 5.27 -1.39 -14.73
C GLU A 100 6.43 -0.77 -13.95
N LYS A 101 6.19 0.43 -13.42
CA LYS A 101 7.18 1.19 -12.65
C LYS A 101 6.63 1.70 -11.32
N LEU A 102 7.56 1.85 -10.39
CA LEU A 102 7.41 2.59 -9.14
C LEU A 102 8.22 3.87 -9.25
N GLN A 103 7.54 5.01 -9.37
CA GLN A 103 8.16 6.32 -9.26
C GLN A 103 8.67 6.56 -7.83
N ARG A 104 9.49 7.59 -7.64
CA ARG A 104 9.79 8.09 -6.28
C ARG A 104 8.50 8.33 -5.51
N GLY A 105 8.44 7.78 -4.30
CA GLY A 105 7.25 7.90 -3.45
C GLY A 105 6.16 6.88 -3.73
N GLU A 106 6.35 5.96 -4.68
CA GLU A 106 5.43 4.85 -4.94
C GLU A 106 6.05 3.52 -4.50
N TYR A 107 5.25 2.66 -3.89
CA TYR A 107 5.75 1.47 -3.20
C TYR A 107 4.87 0.25 -3.46
N LEU A 108 5.46 -0.94 -3.55
CA LEU A 108 4.73 -2.18 -3.29
C LEU A 108 4.48 -2.29 -1.79
N CYS A 109 3.31 -2.82 -1.44
CA CYS A 109 2.84 -2.88 -0.06
C CYS A 109 2.38 -4.27 0.35
N TYR A 110 2.77 -4.65 1.57
CA TYR A 110 2.33 -5.85 2.26
C TYR A 110 2.40 -5.55 3.76
N GLY A 111 1.26 -5.31 4.40
CA GLY A 111 1.21 -4.90 5.79
C GLY A 111 1.98 -3.60 6.05
N ASN A 112 2.89 -3.66 7.01
CA ASN A 112 3.83 -2.60 7.36
C ASN A 112 5.00 -2.47 6.38
N TYR A 113 5.19 -3.43 5.49
CA TYR A 113 6.37 -3.49 4.66
C TYR A 113 6.14 -2.69 3.38
N ARG A 114 7.20 -2.01 2.97
CA ARG A 114 7.24 -1.22 1.75
C ARG A 114 8.47 -1.62 0.97
N PHE A 115 8.30 -1.66 -0.35
CA PHE A 115 9.41 -1.77 -1.28
C PHE A 115 9.24 -0.74 -2.40
N GLY A 116 10.27 0.07 -2.65
CA GLY A 116 10.25 1.03 -3.75
C GLY A 116 11.33 2.08 -3.62
N VAL A 117 11.20 3.15 -4.41
CA VAL A 117 12.18 4.24 -4.43
C VAL A 117 11.74 5.34 -3.48
N ASP A 118 12.51 5.56 -2.41
CA ASP A 118 12.24 6.63 -1.45
C ASP A 118 12.44 8.03 -2.08
N ARG A 119 12.08 9.08 -1.33
CA ARG A 119 12.19 10.47 -1.81
C ARG A 119 13.64 10.90 -2.12
N ASP A 120 14.61 10.25 -1.49
CA ASP A 120 16.05 10.47 -1.71
C ASP A 120 16.58 9.68 -2.92
N GLY A 121 15.75 8.83 -3.53
CA GLY A 121 16.13 8.02 -4.69
C GLY A 121 16.84 6.72 -4.34
N LEU A 122 16.69 6.22 -3.12
CA LEU A 122 17.16 4.89 -2.72
C LEU A 122 16.07 3.86 -3.00
N LEU A 123 16.40 2.79 -3.73
CA LEU A 123 15.53 1.63 -3.79
C LEU A 123 15.75 0.80 -2.53
N SER A 124 14.71 0.67 -1.71
CA SER A 124 14.82 -0.02 -0.43
C SER A 124 13.57 -0.80 -0.08
N ARG A 125 13.77 -1.76 0.82
CA ARG A 125 12.72 -2.45 1.56
C ARG A 125 12.81 -2.01 3.01
N TRP A 126 11.69 -1.63 3.60
CA TRP A 126 11.67 -1.19 4.99
C TRP A 126 10.35 -1.51 5.67
N ASN A 127 10.39 -1.54 6.99
CA ASN A 127 9.22 -1.57 7.84
C ASN A 127 8.76 -0.11 8.05
N TRP A 128 7.65 0.25 7.43
CA TRP A 128 7.03 1.57 7.57
C TRP A 128 6.64 1.89 9.01
N GLY A 129 6.25 0.85 9.75
CA GLY A 129 5.98 0.87 11.19
C GLY A 129 7.17 1.46 11.95
N THR A 130 8.24 0.68 12.04
CA THR A 130 9.40 1.03 12.86
C THR A 130 10.33 2.07 12.22
N GLY A 131 10.22 2.29 10.90
CA GLY A 131 11.20 3.04 10.13
C GLY A 131 12.48 2.24 9.84
N GLU A 132 12.55 0.99 10.28
CA GLU A 132 13.70 0.12 10.09
C GLU A 132 13.86 -0.25 8.61
N ARG A 133 15.04 0.02 8.06
CA ARG A 133 15.38 -0.38 6.70
C ARG A 133 15.98 -1.77 6.70
N LEU A 134 15.31 -2.67 5.99
CA LEU A 134 15.62 -4.10 5.95
C LEU A 134 16.62 -4.41 4.82
N ALA A 135 16.44 -3.79 3.66
CA ALA A 135 17.37 -3.92 2.53
C ALA A 135 17.43 -2.63 1.71
N SER A 136 18.55 -2.36 1.04
CA SER A 136 18.65 -1.22 0.11
C SER A 136 19.75 -1.37 -0.92
N VAL A 137 19.61 -0.67 -2.04
CA VAL A 137 20.64 -0.57 -3.08
C VAL A 137 21.06 0.87 -3.32
N SER A 138 22.37 1.11 -3.30
CA SER A 138 23.02 2.40 -3.58
C SER A 138 23.38 2.47 -5.08
N PRO A 139 23.32 3.63 -5.77
CA PRO A 139 23.27 5.00 -5.24
C PRO A 139 21.86 5.60 -5.06
N ARG A 140 21.76 6.57 -4.14
CA ARG A 140 20.60 7.47 -3.90
C ARG A 140 20.38 8.48 -5.03
N LYS A 141 20.24 7.97 -6.25
CA LYS A 141 20.03 8.76 -7.48
C LYS A 141 18.91 8.19 -8.34
N GLY A 142 18.24 7.14 -7.86
CA GLY A 142 17.12 6.52 -8.54
C GLY A 142 15.95 7.48 -8.68
N GLY A 143 15.34 7.53 -9.86
CA GLY A 143 14.08 8.21 -10.12
C GLY A 143 12.90 7.25 -10.09
N TYR A 144 13.10 6.01 -10.53
CA TYR A 144 12.07 4.97 -10.50
C TYR A 144 12.70 3.57 -10.55
N ALA A 145 11.96 2.61 -10.00
CA ALA A 145 12.21 1.18 -10.20
C ALA A 145 11.23 0.65 -11.26
N MET A 146 11.65 -0.28 -12.10
CA MET A 146 10.80 -0.84 -13.16
C MET A 146 11.09 -2.32 -13.35
N MET A 147 10.03 -3.12 -13.42
CA MET A 147 10.13 -4.50 -13.86
C MET A 147 10.14 -4.50 -15.39
N GLN A 148 11.27 -4.85 -16.01
CA GLN A 148 11.39 -4.83 -17.47
C GLN A 148 10.79 -6.08 -18.11
N ASN A 149 10.36 -5.96 -19.38
CA ASN A 149 9.83 -7.09 -20.14
C ASN A 149 10.78 -8.29 -20.22
N ASN A 150 12.10 -8.05 -20.19
CA ASN A 150 13.12 -9.09 -20.23
C ASN A 150 13.30 -9.85 -18.90
N GLY A 151 12.52 -9.53 -17.86
CA GLY A 151 12.57 -10.18 -16.56
C GLY A 151 13.47 -9.52 -15.51
N SER A 152 14.14 -8.41 -15.82
CA SER A 152 14.98 -7.68 -14.86
C SER A 152 14.22 -6.57 -14.13
N LEU A 153 14.35 -6.52 -12.82
CA LEU A 153 14.04 -5.33 -12.03
C LEU A 153 15.23 -4.37 -12.10
N VAL A 154 14.98 -3.11 -12.47
CA VAL A 154 16.03 -2.10 -12.57
C VAL A 154 15.68 -0.84 -11.79
N LEU A 155 16.70 -0.22 -11.19
CA LEU A 155 16.65 1.15 -10.70
C LEU A 155 17.21 2.07 -11.78
N LYS A 156 16.45 3.07 -12.22
CA LYS A 156 16.87 4.05 -13.23
C LYS A 156 16.82 5.47 -12.71
N GLN A 157 17.73 6.31 -13.20
CA GLN A 157 17.73 7.76 -12.94
C GLN A 157 16.58 8.45 -13.72
N ALA A 158 15.94 9.47 -13.14
CA ALA A 158 14.75 10.12 -13.74
C ALA A 158 15.03 10.84 -15.08
N GLY A 159 16.21 11.46 -15.23
CA GLY A 159 16.52 12.28 -16.40
C GLY A 159 17.03 11.49 -17.60
N ASN A 160 18.25 10.96 -17.51
CA ASN A 160 18.90 10.24 -18.62
C ASN A 160 18.56 8.74 -18.67
N HIS A 161 17.66 8.26 -17.80
CA HIS A 161 17.27 6.85 -17.69
C HIS A 161 18.44 5.87 -17.48
N LYS A 162 19.59 6.35 -16.98
CA LYS A 162 20.75 5.53 -16.68
C LYS A 162 20.35 4.44 -15.68
N ILE A 163 20.67 3.19 -15.99
CA ILE A 163 20.51 2.07 -15.06
C ILE A 163 21.56 2.24 -13.95
N LEU A 164 21.08 2.31 -12.72
CA LEU A 164 21.89 2.45 -11.51
C LEU A 164 22.06 1.12 -10.79
N TRP A 165 21.08 0.22 -10.91
CA TRP A 165 21.10 -1.11 -10.33
C TRP A 165 20.20 -2.05 -11.15
N THR A 166 20.50 -3.35 -11.13
CA THR A 166 19.71 -4.42 -11.78
C THR A 166 19.71 -5.69 -10.93
N SER A 167 18.59 -6.42 -10.92
CA SER A 167 18.47 -7.75 -10.31
C SER A 167 19.24 -8.84 -11.05
N ARG A 168 19.71 -8.55 -12.28
CA ARG A 168 20.43 -9.50 -13.17
C ARG A 168 19.62 -10.76 -13.52
N THR A 169 18.30 -10.66 -13.53
CA THR A 169 17.36 -11.72 -13.92
C THR A 169 16.91 -11.60 -15.39
N GLY A 170 17.76 -11.02 -16.24
CA GLY A 170 17.47 -10.82 -17.65
C GLY A 170 17.49 -12.14 -18.41
N GLY A 171 16.50 -12.34 -19.28
CA GLY A 171 16.32 -13.58 -20.05
C GLY A 171 15.02 -14.31 -19.69
N ASP A 172 14.51 -14.09 -18.48
CA ASP A 172 13.23 -14.63 -18.01
C ASP A 172 12.08 -13.66 -18.33
N SER A 173 11.77 -13.51 -19.62
CA SER A 173 10.71 -12.60 -20.06
C SER A 173 9.36 -12.95 -19.42
N GLY A 174 8.56 -11.92 -19.11
CA GLY A 174 7.27 -12.09 -18.43
C GLY A 174 7.35 -12.29 -16.91
N SER A 175 8.54 -12.22 -16.31
CA SER A 175 8.69 -12.31 -14.85
C SER A 175 7.98 -11.16 -14.12
N VAL A 176 7.49 -11.44 -12.93
CA VAL A 176 6.75 -10.49 -12.07
C VAL A 176 7.46 -10.39 -10.72
N LEU A 177 7.60 -9.17 -10.21
CA LEU A 177 8.06 -8.94 -8.84
C LEU A 177 6.85 -9.02 -7.90
N PHE A 178 6.97 -9.74 -6.79
CA PHE A 178 5.97 -9.85 -5.75
C PHE A 178 6.55 -9.48 -4.38
N MET A 179 5.73 -8.84 -3.55
CA MET A 179 5.95 -8.68 -2.11
C MET A 179 4.80 -9.35 -1.37
N MET A 180 5.08 -10.50 -0.75
CA MET A 180 4.06 -11.38 -0.20
C MET A 180 4.14 -11.59 1.31
N GLY A 181 5.00 -10.82 2.00
CA GLY A 181 5.32 -11.15 3.38
C GLY A 181 6.39 -10.27 4.05
N PRO A 182 6.58 -10.51 5.35
CA PRO A 182 7.51 -9.76 6.20
C PRO A 182 8.98 -10.23 6.06
N ASN A 183 9.25 -11.37 5.42
CA ASN A 183 10.61 -11.90 5.32
C ASN A 183 11.31 -11.43 4.04
N GLU A 184 12.64 -11.53 4.00
CA GLU A 184 13.45 -11.27 2.80
C GLU A 184 13.00 -12.14 1.61
N SER A 185 12.74 -13.42 1.86
CA SER A 185 12.25 -14.39 0.87
C SER A 185 10.86 -14.07 0.31
N ASP A 186 10.18 -13.06 0.84
CA ASP A 186 8.85 -12.65 0.41
C ASP A 186 8.85 -11.51 -0.61
N LEU A 187 9.99 -10.82 -0.81
CA LEU A 187 10.20 -9.93 -1.95
C LEU A 187 10.97 -10.69 -3.03
N LYS A 188 10.27 -11.10 -4.09
CA LYS A 188 10.83 -12.04 -5.08
C LYS A 188 10.39 -11.79 -6.49
N ILE A 189 11.26 -12.14 -7.43
CA ILE A 189 10.93 -12.20 -8.86
C ILE A 189 10.59 -13.65 -9.18
N ILE A 190 9.39 -13.86 -9.73
CA ILE A 190 8.91 -15.16 -10.18
C ILE A 190 8.78 -15.12 -11.70
N ASN A 191 9.38 -16.08 -12.39
CA ASN A 191 9.25 -16.19 -13.84
C ASN A 191 7.91 -16.80 -14.28
N TYR A 192 7.64 -16.81 -15.59
CA TYR A 192 6.39 -17.31 -16.14
C TYR A 192 6.11 -18.81 -15.85
N LYS A 193 7.13 -19.57 -15.42
CA LYS A 193 7.00 -20.98 -15.01
C LYS A 193 6.68 -21.14 -13.52
N GLY A 194 6.55 -20.05 -12.77
CA GLY A 194 6.32 -20.08 -11.32
C GLY A 194 7.60 -20.27 -10.50
N VAL A 195 8.79 -20.19 -11.10
CA VAL A 195 10.07 -20.37 -10.40
C VAL A 195 10.54 -19.03 -9.84
N THR A 196 10.91 -19.02 -8.57
CA THR A 196 11.58 -17.86 -7.95
C THR A 196 13.03 -17.78 -8.45
N ILE A 197 13.38 -16.67 -9.09
CA ILE A 197 14.70 -16.45 -9.69
C ILE A 197 15.52 -15.35 -9.01
N TRP A 198 14.92 -14.63 -8.06
CA TRP A 198 15.60 -13.61 -7.26
C TRP A 198 14.83 -13.30 -5.98
N THR A 199 15.56 -12.94 -4.93
CA THR A 199 15.06 -12.43 -3.64
C THR A 199 15.92 -11.26 -3.16
N MET A 200 15.38 -10.40 -2.29
CA MET A 200 16.10 -9.26 -1.70
C MET A 200 16.30 -9.38 -0.20
#